data_AF-A0A835YPQ0-F1
#
_entry.id   AF-A0A835YPQ0-F1
#
_cell.length_a   1.000
_cell.length_b   1.000
_cell.length_c   1.000
_cell.angle_alpha   90.00
_cell.angle_beta   90.00
_cell.angle_gamma   90.00
#
_symmetry.space_group_name_H-M   'P 1'
#
loop_
_entity.id
_entity.type
_entity.pdbx_description
1 polymer ?
#
loop_
_entity_poly.entity_id
_entity_poly.type
_entity_poly.pdbx_seq_one_letter_code
_entity_poly.pdbx_strand_id
1 'polypeptide(L)' 'VETVQYPGLASFPQKELADRQHKGGVHGTKLWFEVAGGSVLMDSVQRPCSLCENLGATESIITCPAVMTHANM' A
#
# COMPACT_ATOMS: atom_id res chain seq x y z
N VAL A 1 -3.31 -9.88 -9.22
CA VAL A 1 -2.32 -9.01 -8.55
C VAL A 1 -0.97 -9.40 -9.10
N GLU A 2 -0.29 -8.50 -9.79
CA GLU A 2 0.97 -8.81 -10.48
C GLU A 2 2.18 -8.41 -9.64
N THR A 3 2.12 -7.22 -9.03
CA THR A 3 3.19 -6.66 -8.20
C THR A 3 2.66 -6.37 -6.80
N VAL A 4 3.47 -6.65 -5.78
CA VAL A 4 3.25 -6.19 -4.40
C VAL A 4 4.56 -5.64 -3.86
N GLN A 5 4.54 -4.44 -3.30
CA GLN A 5 5.69 -3.81 -2.65
C GLN A 5 5.40 -3.62 -1.18
N TYR A 6 6.18 -4.31 -0.35
CA TYR A 6 6.15 -4.17 1.10
C TYR A 6 7.55 -4.49 1.64
N PRO A 7 8.16 -3.66 2.52
CA PRO A 7 9.54 -3.87 2.94
C PRO A 7 9.79 -5.15 3.75
N GLY A 8 8.74 -5.81 4.25
CA GLY A 8 8.85 -7.11 4.90
C GLY A 8 8.89 -8.31 3.95
N LEU A 9 8.62 -8.15 2.65
CA LEU A 9 8.65 -9.24 1.69
C LEU A 9 10.08 -9.56 1.23
N ALA A 10 10.38 -10.85 1.05
CA ALA A 10 11.65 -11.28 0.48
C ALA A 10 11.88 -10.75 -0.96
N SER A 11 10.80 -10.49 -1.69
CA SER A 11 10.82 -9.91 -3.03
C SER A 11 11.03 -8.39 -3.07
N PHE A 12 11.09 -7.72 -1.91
CA PHE A 12 11.27 -6.27 -1.87
C PHE A 12 12.70 -5.88 -2.25
N PRO A 13 12.93 -5.01 -3.25
CA PRO A 13 14.26 -4.71 -3.76
C PRO A 13 15.26 -4.20 -2.71
N GLN A 14 14.77 -3.52 -1.67
CA GLN A 14 15.61 -2.98 -0.59
C GLN A 14 15.38 -3.72 0.75
N LYS A 15 15.06 -5.02 0.72
CA LYS A 15 14.79 -5.83 1.93
C LYS A 15 15.93 -5.76 2.94
N GLU A 16 17.16 -5.90 2.47
CA GLU A 16 18.34 -5.87 3.35
C GLU A 16 18.49 -4.51 4.05
N LEU A 17 18.22 -3.41 3.35
CA LEU A 17 18.23 -2.07 3.95
C LEU A 17 17.13 -1.92 5.00
N ALA A 18 15.92 -2.39 4.67
CA ALA A 18 14.78 -2.36 5.57
C ALA A 18 15.07 -3.17 6.85
N ASP A 19 15.71 -4.34 6.74
CA ASP A 19 16.09 -5.17 7.90
C ASP A 19 17.13 -4.50 8.79
N ARG A 20 18.10 -3.80 8.20
CA ARG A 20 19.13 -3.09 8.98
C ARG A 20 18.56 -1.88 9.72
N GLN A 21 17.59 -1.17 9.14
CA GLN A 21 17.11 0.11 9.66
C GLN A 21 15.84 0.00 10.51
N HIS A 22 14.96 -0.96 10.21
CA HIS A 22 13.70 -1.13 10.93
C HIS A 22 13.92 -1.94 12.21
N LYS A 23 13.30 -1.50 13.32
CA LYS A 23 13.48 -2.12 14.63
C LYS A 23 12.57 -3.34 14.78
N GLY A 24 13.11 -4.42 15.36
CA GLY A 24 12.34 -5.60 15.76
C GLY A 24 11.69 -6.37 14.60
N GLY A 25 12.21 -6.26 13.38
CA GLY A 25 11.60 -6.89 12.19
C GLY A 25 10.24 -6.31 11.81
N VAL A 26 9.91 -5.09 12.27
CA VAL A 26 8.64 -4.44 11.99
C VAL A 26 8.80 -3.45 10.84
N HIS A 27 8.16 -3.73 9.70
CA HIS A 27 8.35 -2.97 8.45
C HIS A 27 7.27 -1.93 8.15
N GLY A 28 6.54 -1.49 9.19
CA GLY A 28 5.39 -0.61 9.06
C GLY A 28 4.16 -1.29 8.47
N THR A 29 3.11 -0.50 8.23
CA THR A 29 1.77 -0.99 7.86
C THR A 29 1.34 -0.62 6.45
N LYS A 30 2.17 0.13 5.71
CA LYS A 30 1.87 0.56 4.35
C LYS A 30 2.46 -0.41 3.35
N LEU A 31 1.66 -0.76 2.34
CA LEU A 31 2.07 -1.51 1.16
C LEU A 31 1.32 -0.96 -0.05
N TRP A 32 1.79 -1.28 -1.24
CA TRP A 32 1.04 -1.04 -2.47
C TRP A 32 1.15 -2.25 -3.39
N PHE A 33 0.20 -2.36 -4.31
CA PHE A 33 0.12 -3.47 -5.25
C PHE A 33 -0.54 -3.04 -6.54
N GLU A 34 -0.30 -3.81 -7.60
CA GLU A 34 -0.89 -3.58 -8.92
C GLU A 34 -2.02 -4.59 -9.16
N VAL A 35 -3.14 -4.08 -9.66
CA VAL A 35 -4.30 -4.88 -10.06
C VAL A 35 -4.65 -4.64 -11.50
N ALA A 36 -4.95 -5.73 -12.19
CA ALA A 36 -5.66 -5.64 -13.46
C ALA A 36 -7.07 -5.09 -13.20
N GLY A 37 -7.50 -4.12 -14.00
CA GLY A 37 -8.84 -3.53 -13.89
C GLY A 37 -8.96 -2.29 -12.99
N GLY A 38 -7.86 -1.74 -12.46
CA GLY A 38 -7.76 -0.39 -11.89
C GLY A 38 -8.97 0.10 -11.07
N SER A 39 -9.83 0.91 -11.69
CA SER A 39 -11.01 1.54 -11.07
C SER A 39 -12.03 0.54 -10.53
N VAL A 40 -12.14 -0.65 -11.11
CA VAL A 40 -13.10 -1.68 -10.68
C VAL A 40 -12.89 -2.05 -9.21
N LEU A 41 -11.63 -2.11 -8.76
CA LEU A 41 -11.34 -2.38 -7.35
C LEU A 41 -11.82 -1.22 -6.47
N MET A 42 -11.52 0.02 -6.85
CA MET A 42 -11.85 1.21 -6.07
C MET A 42 -13.36 1.40 -5.93
N ASP A 43 -14.12 1.14 -7.00
CA ASP A 43 -15.59 1.21 -7.01
C ASP A 43 -16.23 0.10 -6.15
N SER A 44 -15.49 -0.98 -5.88
CA SER A 44 -15.96 -2.12 -5.08
C SER A 44 -15.56 -2.08 -3.60
N VAL A 45 -14.83 -1.05 -3.17
CA VAL A 45 -14.33 -0.94 -1.78
C VAL A 45 -15.50 -0.81 -0.80
N GLN A 46 -15.53 -1.71 0.18
CA GLN A 46 -16.48 -1.71 1.29
C GLN A 46 -15.73 -1.95 2.60
N ARG A 47 -16.45 -1.82 3.73
CA ARG A 47 -15.92 -2.15 5.05
C ARG A 47 -15.27 -3.55 5.05
N PRO A 48 -14.11 -3.74 5.69
CA PRO A 48 -13.49 -2.84 6.67
C PRO A 48 -12.60 -1.73 6.09
N CYS A 49 -12.43 -1.65 4.78
CA CYS A 49 -11.57 -0.64 4.15
C CYS A 49 -12.37 0.60 3.75
N SER A 50 -11.77 1.77 3.96
CA SER A 50 -12.31 3.06 3.51
C SER A 50 -11.46 3.61 2.37
N LEU A 51 -12.09 4.09 1.30
CA LEU A 51 -11.41 4.81 0.22
C LEU A 51 -11.12 6.25 0.68
N CYS A 52 -9.87 6.61 0.94
CA CYS A 52 -9.51 7.93 1.49
C CYS A 52 -8.06 8.32 1.18
N GLU A 53 -7.77 9.62 1.13
CA GLU A 53 -6.42 10.20 1.01
C GLU A 53 -5.75 10.39 2.38
N ASN A 54 -5.79 9.34 3.21
CA ASN A 54 -5.19 9.35 4.55
C ASN A 54 -4.37 8.08 4.79
N LEU A 55 -3.51 8.09 5.81
CA LEU A 55 -2.64 6.97 6.15
C LEU A 55 -2.29 6.95 7.65
N GLY A 56 -2.09 5.76 8.21
CA GLY A 56 -1.69 5.59 9.61
C GLY A 56 -2.82 5.74 10.64
N ALA A 57 -4.08 5.83 10.20
CA ALA A 57 -5.23 5.72 11.07
C ALA A 57 -5.38 4.29 11.62
N THR A 58 -6.17 4.13 12.68
CA THR A 58 -6.53 2.80 13.22
C THR A 58 -7.41 2.01 12.25
N GLU A 59 -8.18 2.71 11.41
CA GLU A 59 -8.98 2.09 10.36
C GLU A 59 -8.14 1.71 9.14
N SER A 60 -8.59 0.68 8.41
CA SER A 60 -7.94 0.27 7.16
C SER A 60 -8.33 1.22 6.04
N ILE A 61 -7.34 1.79 5.36
CA ILE A 61 -7.54 2.77 4.30
C ILE A 61 -6.88 2.26 3.02
N ILE A 62 -7.57 2.48 1.89
CA ILE A 62 -7.06 2.22 0.54
C ILE A 62 -7.21 3.49 -0.29
N THR A 63 -6.29 3.69 -1.24
CA THR A 63 -6.29 4.85 -2.16
C THR A 63 -5.76 4.41 -3.53
N CYS A 64 -6.12 5.13 -4.58
CA CYS A 64 -5.52 4.99 -5.91
C CYS A 64 -4.64 6.21 -6.19
N PRO A 65 -3.31 6.12 -6.02
CA PRO A 65 -2.42 7.28 -6.13
C PRO A 65 -2.56 8.05 -7.44
N ALA A 66 -2.78 7.34 -8.56
CA ALA A 66 -2.86 7.92 -9.89
C ALA A 66 -4.02 8.91 -10.08
N VAL A 67 -5.11 8.79 -9.32
CA VAL A 67 -6.30 9.65 -9.43
C VAL A 67 -6.66 10.38 -8.13
N MET A 68 -5.90 10.12 -7.06
CA MET A 68 -6.08 10.72 -5.74
C MET A 68 -4.79 11.45 -5.34
N THR A 69 -3.99 10.87 -4.45
CA THR A 69 -2.85 11.55 -3.79
C THR A 69 -1.77 12.12 -4.72
N HIS A 70 -1.64 11.60 -5.96
CA HIS A 70 -0.66 12.04 -6.95
C HIS A 70 -1.32 12.44 -8.28
N ALA A 71 -2.63 12.74 -8.28
CA ALA A 71 -3.40 13.03 -9.49
C ALA A 71 -2.86 14.21 -10.33
N ASN A 72 -2.07 15.08 -9.71
CA ASN A 72 -1.54 16.31 -10.33
C ASN A 72 -0.02 16.29 -10.49
N MET A 73 0.59 15.10 -10.50
CA MET A 73 2.01 14.92 -10.83
C MET A 73 2.24 14.68 -12.32
#